data_AF-A0A967LB61-F1
#
_entry.id   AF-A0A967LB61-F1
#
_cell.length_a   1.000
_cell.length_b   1.000
_cell.length_c   1.000
_cell.angle_alpha   90.00
_cell.angle_beta   90.00
_cell.angle_gamma   90.00
#
_symmetry.space_group_name_H-M   'P 1'
#
loop_
_entity.id
_entity.type
_entity.pdbx_description
1 polymer ?
#
loop_
_entity_poly.entity_id
_entity_poly.type
_entity_poly.pdbx_seq_one_letter_code
_entity_poly.pdbx_strand_id
1 'polypeptide(L)'
;MAKASRQPFFLMASSHDPHDPFPGTGAEKSRLGKPHYERAAPSRTFSAEEVRVPGFLPDLPAIRRELAAYSNSVRRMDDMVGGILDELDRAGLTGNTIVIFLSDHGMGFPGAKGNCYVQSTRSPWIVRWPGQVAAGSHDRTHMVSAVDLQPTILEAVGLPPVEPSDGRSFLSLLRGQPQENRDHVFTQFFHI
;
A
#
# COMPACT_ATOMS: atom_id res chain seq x y z
N MET A 1 16.70 -8.32 17.83
CA MET A 1 17.06 -9.73 17.55
C MET A 1 17.88 -9.90 16.26
N ALA A 2 17.45 -9.43 15.09
CA ALA A 2 18.22 -9.56 13.83
C ALA A 2 19.60 -8.86 13.82
N LYS A 3 19.69 -7.61 14.31
CA LYS A 3 20.96 -6.86 14.42
C LYS A 3 22.01 -7.59 15.29
N ALA A 4 21.56 -8.28 16.34
CA ALA A 4 22.43 -9.04 17.23
C ALA A 4 22.89 -10.36 16.60
N SER A 5 22.02 -11.01 15.81
CA SER A 5 22.34 -12.28 15.13
C SER A 5 23.02 -12.12 13.77
N ARG A 6 23.14 -10.89 13.24
CA ARG A 6 23.69 -10.57 11.90
C ARG A 6 23.02 -11.34 10.75
N GLN A 7 21.78 -11.79 10.93
CA GLN A 7 21.03 -12.48 9.90
C GLN A 7 20.21 -11.49 9.08
N PRO A 8 19.99 -11.76 7.77
CA PRO A 8 18.97 -11.07 6.98
C PRO A 8 17.60 -11.18 7.66
N PHE A 9 16.75 -10.18 7.47
CA PHE A 9 15.37 -10.22 7.96
C PHE A 9 14.39 -9.98 6.82
N PHE A 10 13.18 -10.49 7.01
CA PHE A 10 12.01 -10.12 6.24
C PHE A 10 10.93 -9.70 7.24
N LEU A 11 10.33 -8.53 7.03
CA LEU A 11 9.25 -8.00 7.85
C LEU A 11 8.09 -7.60 6.95
N MET A 12 6.94 -8.22 7.17
CA MET A 12 5.66 -7.81 6.60
C MET A 12 4.86 -7.09 7.67
N ALA A 13 4.75 -5.77 7.56
CA ALA A 13 3.95 -4.94 8.46
C ALA A 13 2.63 -4.58 7.77
N SER A 14 1.55 -5.24 8.18
CA SER A 14 0.22 -5.04 7.58
C SER A 14 -0.64 -4.16 8.48
N SER A 15 -0.95 -2.95 8.02
CA SER A 15 -1.91 -2.07 8.68
C SER A 15 -3.34 -2.54 8.39
N HIS A 16 -4.21 -2.54 9.41
CA HIS A 16 -5.65 -2.68 9.18
C HIS A 16 -6.26 -1.39 8.63
N ASP A 17 -5.72 -0.22 9.00
CA ASP A 17 -6.12 1.04 8.39
C ASP A 17 -5.66 1.08 6.91
N PRO A 18 -6.49 1.59 5.97
CA PRO A 18 -7.76 2.28 6.19
C PRO A 18 -9.01 1.44 5.86
N HIS A 19 -9.10 0.18 6.30
CA HIS A 19 -10.29 -0.65 6.05
C HIS A 19 -11.55 -0.08 6.74
N ASP A 20 -12.73 -0.26 6.14
CA ASP A 20 -14.01 0.17 6.70
C ASP A 20 -14.55 -0.86 7.73
N PRO A 21 -15.43 -0.49 8.68
CA PRO A 21 -15.96 0.85 8.92
C PRO A 21 -14.94 1.80 9.55
N PHE A 22 -14.89 3.05 9.08
CA PHE A 22 -13.91 4.01 9.56
C PHE A 22 -14.21 4.50 11.00
N PRO A 23 -13.19 4.73 11.83
CA PRO A 23 -13.34 5.24 13.19
C PRO A 23 -14.28 6.42 13.33
N GLY A 24 -15.16 6.38 14.32
CA GLY A 24 -16.03 7.51 14.68
C GLY A 24 -17.19 7.74 13.72
N THR A 25 -17.31 6.94 12.65
CA THR A 25 -18.45 7.02 11.72
C THR A 25 -19.69 6.34 12.29
N GLY A 26 -20.86 6.72 11.75
CA GLY A 26 -22.12 6.02 12.04
C GLY A 26 -22.08 4.55 11.64
N ALA A 27 -21.33 4.20 10.58
CA ALA A 27 -21.15 2.83 10.11
C ALA A 27 -20.39 1.96 11.12
N GLU A 28 -19.37 2.50 11.78
CA GLU A 28 -18.66 1.76 12.85
C GLU A 28 -19.61 1.46 14.00
N LYS A 29 -20.35 2.47 14.46
CA LYS A 29 -21.30 2.34 15.56
C LYS A 29 -22.40 1.33 15.23
N SER A 30 -22.97 1.38 14.02
CA SER A 30 -24.07 0.51 13.63
C SER A 30 -23.64 -0.92 13.33
N ARG A 31 -22.49 -1.14 12.69
CA ARG A 31 -22.03 -2.49 12.30
C ARG A 31 -21.35 -3.23 13.44
N LEU A 32 -20.61 -2.53 14.31
CA LEU A 32 -19.75 -3.17 15.30
C LEU A 32 -20.17 -2.92 16.74
N GLY A 33 -20.89 -1.83 17.02
CA GLY A 33 -21.31 -1.44 18.39
C GLY A 33 -20.17 -1.07 19.35
N LYS A 34 -18.92 -1.31 18.97
CA LYS A 34 -17.67 -1.01 19.69
C LYS A 34 -16.55 -0.74 18.68
N PRO A 35 -15.42 -0.12 19.10
CA PRO A 35 -14.25 0.02 18.23
C PRO A 35 -13.80 -1.34 17.69
N HIS A 36 -13.46 -1.40 16.40
CA HIS A 36 -13.08 -2.65 15.72
C HIS A 36 -11.81 -3.29 16.33
N TYR A 37 -10.86 -2.45 16.76
CA TYR A 37 -9.60 -2.84 17.43
C TYR A 37 -9.04 -1.63 18.20
N GLU A 38 -8.05 -1.89 19.06
CA GLU A 38 -7.29 -0.83 19.72
C GLU A 38 -6.43 -0.08 18.69
N ARG A 39 -6.55 1.24 18.66
CA ARG A 39 -5.90 2.10 17.67
C ARG A 39 -5.29 3.32 18.34
N ALA A 40 -4.07 3.65 17.95
CA ALA A 40 -3.46 4.93 18.28
C ALA A 40 -4.28 6.07 17.65
N ALA A 41 -4.23 7.26 18.22
CA ALA A 41 -4.73 8.45 17.53
C ALA A 41 -3.80 8.81 16.37
N PRO A 42 -4.30 9.28 15.22
CA PRO A 42 -3.42 9.82 14.18
C PRO A 42 -2.75 11.10 14.69
N SER A 43 -1.54 11.36 14.21
CA SER A 43 -0.79 12.59 14.48
C SER A 43 -1.50 13.84 13.95
N ARG A 44 -2.43 13.68 13.00
CA ARG A 44 -3.30 14.73 12.48
C ARG A 44 -4.67 14.17 12.11
N THR A 45 -5.70 14.97 12.33
CA THR A 45 -7.04 14.72 11.78
C THR A 45 -7.37 15.68 10.65
N PHE A 46 -8.29 15.25 9.78
CA PHE A 46 -8.85 15.99 8.67
C PHE A 46 -10.33 16.24 8.91
N SER A 47 -10.77 17.43 8.53
CA SER A 47 -12.17 17.84 8.43
C SER A 47 -12.78 17.51 7.06
N ALA A 48 -14.10 17.65 6.94
CA ALA A 48 -14.82 17.40 5.68
C ALA A 48 -14.48 18.43 4.59
N GLU A 49 -14.01 19.59 4.99
CA GLU A 49 -13.61 20.71 4.14
C GLU A 49 -12.21 20.52 3.57
N GLU A 50 -11.34 19.78 4.27
CA GLU A 50 -9.96 19.49 3.84
C GLU A 50 -9.86 18.35 2.83
N VAL A 51 -10.87 17.49 2.74
CA VAL A 51 -10.82 16.33 1.84
C VAL A 51 -11.20 16.66 0.40
N ARG A 52 -10.47 16.04 -0.53
CA ARG A 52 -10.81 16.02 -1.94
C ARG A 52 -11.74 14.85 -2.22
N VAL A 53 -12.91 15.12 -2.79
CA VAL A 53 -13.84 14.08 -3.26
C VAL A 53 -13.32 13.51 -4.59
N PRO A 54 -13.04 12.21 -4.68
CA PRO A 54 -12.73 11.56 -5.96
C PRO A 54 -13.86 11.73 -6.97
N GLY A 55 -13.53 11.94 -8.24
CA GLY A 55 -14.53 12.26 -9.28
C GLY A 55 -15.58 11.18 -9.57
N PHE A 56 -15.39 9.95 -9.07
CA PHE A 56 -16.36 8.86 -9.19
C PHE A 56 -17.38 8.82 -8.03
N LEU A 57 -17.20 9.67 -7.01
CA LEU A 57 -18.13 9.82 -5.89
C LEU A 57 -18.89 11.13 -6.01
N PRO A 58 -20.19 11.17 -5.65
CA PRO A 58 -20.92 12.43 -5.62
C PRO A 58 -20.42 13.31 -4.46
N ASP A 59 -20.35 14.61 -4.72
CA ASP A 59 -19.89 15.59 -3.73
C ASP A 59 -21.01 15.95 -2.75
N LEU A 60 -21.22 15.09 -1.76
CA LEU A 60 -22.25 15.24 -0.72
C LEU A 60 -21.60 15.43 0.66
N PRO A 61 -22.21 16.23 1.57
CA PRO A 61 -21.68 16.43 2.91
C PRO A 61 -21.45 15.13 3.70
N ALA A 62 -22.28 14.11 3.49
CA ALA A 62 -22.12 12.80 4.12
C ALA A 62 -20.85 12.07 3.62
N ILE A 63 -20.60 12.11 2.31
CA ILE A 63 -19.43 11.48 1.68
C ILE A 63 -18.15 12.20 2.11
N ARG A 64 -18.15 13.54 2.19
CA ARG A 64 -17.01 14.30 2.69
C ARG A 64 -16.64 13.93 4.13
N ARG A 65 -17.63 13.78 5.01
CA ARG A 65 -17.39 13.32 6.40
C ARG A 65 -16.79 11.92 6.45
N GLU A 66 -17.27 11.02 5.60
CA GLU A 66 -16.75 9.66 5.53
C GLU A 66 -15.33 9.61 4.94
N LEU A 67 -15.06 10.40 3.90
CA LEU A 67 -13.71 10.60 3.34
C LEU A 67 -12.75 11.19 4.38
N ALA A 68 -13.21 12.13 5.21
CA ALA A 68 -12.40 12.67 6.31
C ALA A 68 -12.02 11.58 7.32
N ALA A 69 -12.97 10.70 7.67
CA ALA A 69 -12.69 9.54 8.52
C ALA A 69 -11.71 8.55 7.85
N TYR A 70 -11.87 8.29 6.55
CA TYR A 70 -10.92 7.50 5.76
C TYR A 70 -9.52 8.13 5.77
N SER A 71 -9.40 9.45 5.52
CA SER A 71 -8.12 10.17 5.56
C SER A 71 -7.47 10.14 6.94
N ASN A 72 -8.25 10.17 8.03
CA ASN A 72 -7.73 9.98 9.39
C ASN A 72 -7.15 8.57 9.58
N SER A 73 -7.76 7.55 8.98
CA SER A 73 -7.21 6.19 8.95
C SER A 73 -5.93 6.11 8.14
N VAL A 74 -5.90 6.72 6.96
CA VAL A 74 -4.67 6.81 6.14
C VAL A 74 -3.55 7.50 6.93
N ARG A 75 -3.84 8.57 7.68
CA ARG A 75 -2.84 9.24 8.52
C ARG A 75 -2.29 8.36 9.63
N ARG A 76 -3.12 7.56 10.30
CA ARG A 76 -2.63 6.58 11.29
C ARG A 76 -1.69 5.56 10.66
N MET A 77 -2.06 5.04 9.48
CA MET A 77 -1.19 4.15 8.73
C MET A 77 0.13 4.84 8.35
N ASP A 78 0.08 6.11 7.94
CA ASP A 78 1.27 6.90 7.62
C ASP A 78 2.17 7.12 8.86
N ASP A 79 1.58 7.34 10.04
CA ASP A 79 2.33 7.40 11.31
C ASP A 79 3.03 6.07 11.62
N MET A 80 2.36 4.93 11.38
CA MET A 80 2.94 3.60 11.55
C MET A 80 4.12 3.38 10.59
N VAL A 81 3.96 3.74 9.30
CA VAL A 81 5.03 3.67 8.31
C VAL A 81 6.20 4.56 8.75
N GLY A 82 5.93 5.79 9.19
CA GLY A 82 6.93 6.71 9.74
C GLY A 82 7.71 6.09 10.90
N GLY A 83 7.02 5.48 11.86
CA GLY A 83 7.66 4.79 12.99
C GLY A 83 8.58 3.63 12.57
N ILE A 84 8.19 2.86 11.54
CA ILE A 84 9.04 1.80 10.98
C ILE A 84 10.29 2.40 10.32
N LEU A 85 10.13 3.45 9.51
CA LEU A 85 11.25 4.13 8.84
C LEU A 85 12.22 4.75 9.86
N ASP A 86 11.71 5.40 10.89
CA ASP A 86 12.50 5.97 11.99
C ASP A 86 13.30 4.90 12.74
N GLU A 87 12.72 3.70 12.93
CA GLU A 87 13.42 2.59 13.57
C GLU A 87 14.52 2.03 12.66
N LEU A 88 14.30 1.93 11.34
CA LEU A 88 15.35 1.56 10.39
C LEU A 88 16.53 2.54 10.40
N ASP A 89 16.23 3.85 10.48
CA ASP A 89 17.24 4.90 10.59
C ASP A 89 17.99 4.81 11.92
N ARG A 90 17.28 4.73 13.07
CA ARG A 90 17.89 4.57 14.40
C ARG A 90 18.73 3.30 14.51
N ALA A 91 18.31 2.22 13.86
CA ALA A 91 19.07 0.97 13.82
C ALA A 91 20.30 1.02 12.90
N GLY A 92 20.40 2.02 12.03
CA GLY A 92 21.45 2.13 11.00
C GLY A 92 21.27 1.14 9.85
N LEU A 93 20.04 0.70 9.58
CA LEU A 93 19.73 -0.34 8.59
C LEU A 93 19.19 0.21 7.26
N THR A 94 18.90 1.50 7.20
CA THR A 94 18.31 2.15 6.02
C THR A 94 19.06 1.91 4.72
N GLY A 95 20.39 2.01 4.71
CA GLY A 95 21.21 1.79 3.51
C GLY A 95 21.22 0.34 3.00
N ASN A 96 20.76 -0.61 3.82
CA ASN A 96 20.79 -2.05 3.53
C ASN A 96 19.40 -2.70 3.63
N THR A 97 18.33 -1.92 3.44
CA THR A 97 16.95 -2.41 3.50
C THR A 97 16.19 -1.97 2.27
N ILE A 98 15.53 -2.93 1.61
CA ILE A 98 14.52 -2.64 0.58
C ILE A 98 13.20 -2.41 1.30
N VAL A 99 12.61 -1.22 1.15
CA VAL A 99 11.27 -0.93 1.67
C VAL A 99 10.30 -0.88 0.51
N ILE A 100 9.26 -1.69 0.58
CA ILE A 100 8.19 -1.74 -0.42
C ILE A 100 6.87 -1.40 0.29
N PHE A 101 6.19 -0.37 -0.18
CA PHE A 101 4.85 0.00 0.27
C PHE A 101 3.85 -0.26 -0.85
N LEU A 102 2.80 -1.02 -0.55
CA LEU A 102 1.70 -1.30 -1.46
C LEU A 102 0.36 -1.42 -0.72
N SER A 103 -0.73 -1.33 -1.47
CA SER A 103 -2.08 -1.69 -0.99
C SER A 103 -2.56 -2.96 -1.71
N ASP A 104 -3.36 -3.77 -1.02
CA ASP A 104 -3.97 -4.99 -1.54
C ASP A 104 -5.05 -4.69 -2.58
N HIS A 105 -5.85 -3.65 -2.36
CA HIS A 105 -6.84 -3.12 -3.29
C HIS A 105 -7.11 -1.63 -3.02
N GLY A 106 -8.07 -1.07 -3.77
CA GLY A 106 -8.53 0.31 -3.62
C GLY A 106 -9.43 0.58 -2.41
N MET A 107 -9.99 1.77 -2.35
CA MET A 107 -10.74 2.24 -1.17
C MET A 107 -12.09 1.51 -0.97
N GLY A 108 -12.53 1.42 0.29
CA GLY A 108 -13.82 0.83 0.67
C GLY A 108 -15.02 1.74 0.40
N PHE A 109 -15.15 2.26 -0.82
CA PHE A 109 -16.26 3.13 -1.24
C PHE A 109 -16.99 2.54 -2.45
N PRO A 110 -18.27 2.90 -2.69
CA PRO A 110 -19.00 2.47 -3.87
C PRO A 110 -18.24 2.79 -5.17
N GLY A 111 -18.20 1.82 -6.08
CA GLY A 111 -17.45 1.93 -7.35
C GLY A 111 -15.94 1.74 -7.24
N ALA A 112 -15.41 1.48 -6.04
CA ALA A 112 -14.02 1.08 -5.80
C ALA A 112 -13.95 -0.42 -5.46
N LYS A 113 -13.55 -0.83 -4.24
CA LYS A 113 -13.37 -2.24 -3.85
C LYS A 113 -14.55 -3.15 -4.28
N GLY A 114 -14.24 -4.36 -4.73
CA GLY A 114 -15.22 -5.41 -5.06
C GLY A 114 -15.64 -5.47 -6.53
N ASN A 115 -14.77 -5.00 -7.44
CA ASN A 115 -14.93 -5.11 -8.89
C ASN A 115 -13.55 -4.96 -9.58
N CYS A 116 -13.51 -4.99 -10.92
CA CYS A 116 -12.30 -4.83 -11.71
C CYS A 116 -12.08 -3.38 -12.24
N TYR A 117 -12.78 -2.38 -11.71
CA TYR A 117 -12.55 -0.99 -12.11
C TYR A 117 -11.22 -0.46 -11.57
N VAL A 118 -10.69 0.56 -12.24
CA VAL A 118 -9.39 1.16 -11.89
C VAL A 118 -9.30 1.62 -10.44
N GLN A 119 -10.41 2.06 -9.84
CA GLN A 119 -10.46 2.51 -8.44
C GLN A 119 -10.40 1.35 -7.43
N SER A 120 -10.62 0.11 -7.88
CA SER A 120 -10.48 -1.11 -7.11
C SER A 120 -9.09 -1.72 -7.26
N THR A 121 -8.53 -1.68 -8.47
CA THR A 121 -7.38 -2.50 -8.86
C THR A 121 -6.06 -1.74 -8.90
N ARG A 122 -6.09 -0.42 -9.12
CA ARG A 122 -4.88 0.42 -9.18
C ARG A 122 -4.49 0.87 -7.78
N SER A 123 -3.72 0.05 -7.08
CA SER A 123 -3.15 0.37 -5.76
C SER A 123 -1.86 1.21 -5.85
N PRO A 124 -1.48 1.95 -4.78
CA PRO A 124 -0.16 2.57 -4.71
C PRO A 124 0.94 1.50 -4.66
N TRP A 125 2.07 1.79 -5.32
CA TRP A 125 3.30 1.00 -5.28
C TRP A 125 4.48 1.95 -5.14
N ILE A 126 5.20 1.88 -4.02
CA ILE A 126 6.36 2.73 -3.74
C ILE A 126 7.50 1.84 -3.26
N VAL A 127 8.67 1.97 -3.89
CA VAL A 127 9.87 1.22 -3.52
C VAL A 127 10.98 2.18 -3.15
N ARG A 128 11.60 1.98 -1.98
CA ARG A 128 12.79 2.68 -1.54
C ARG A 128 13.92 1.67 -1.40
N TRP A 129 14.95 1.82 -2.21
CA TRP A 129 16.17 1.04 -2.13
C TRP A 129 17.38 1.94 -2.40
N PRO A 130 18.03 2.47 -1.35
CA PRO A 130 19.13 3.41 -1.50
C PRO A 130 20.25 2.85 -2.38
N GLY A 131 20.71 3.65 -3.35
CA GLY A 131 21.78 3.27 -4.29
C GLY A 131 21.32 2.38 -5.45
N GLN A 132 20.10 1.86 -5.44
CA GLN A 132 19.57 0.97 -6.49
C GLN A 132 18.36 1.54 -7.21
N VAL A 133 17.48 2.22 -6.48
CA VAL A 133 16.32 2.95 -7.03
C VAL A 133 16.61 4.45 -6.97
N ALA A 134 16.45 5.14 -8.10
CA ALA A 134 16.64 6.58 -8.17
C ALA A 134 15.57 7.31 -7.33
N ALA A 135 16.01 8.15 -6.39
CA ALA A 135 15.09 8.88 -5.52
C ALA A 135 14.18 9.82 -6.33
N GLY A 136 12.88 9.81 -6.03
CA GLY A 136 11.89 10.64 -6.71
C GLY A 136 11.53 10.20 -8.14
N SER A 137 12.08 9.09 -8.63
CA SER A 137 11.68 8.54 -9.93
C SER A 137 10.22 8.08 -9.91
N HIS A 138 9.53 8.20 -11.04
CA HIS A 138 8.14 7.79 -11.19
C HIS A 138 7.94 7.14 -12.55
N ASP A 139 7.51 5.88 -12.54
CA ASP A 139 7.10 5.15 -13.74
C ASP A 139 5.61 5.36 -14.00
N ARG A 140 5.27 5.85 -15.20
CA ARG A 140 3.89 6.18 -15.59
C ARG A 140 3.38 5.32 -16.74
N THR A 141 4.22 4.42 -17.25
CA THR A 141 3.99 3.76 -18.54
C THR A 141 3.98 2.24 -18.42
N HIS A 142 4.81 1.68 -17.54
CA HIS A 142 4.90 0.23 -17.41
C HIS A 142 3.82 -0.31 -16.48
N MET A 143 3.41 -1.55 -16.74
CA MET A 143 2.44 -2.26 -15.92
C MET A 143 3.13 -3.28 -15.02
N VAL A 144 2.70 -3.32 -13.77
CA VAL A 144 3.10 -4.30 -12.74
C VAL A 144 1.85 -4.80 -12.01
N SER A 145 1.94 -5.99 -11.43
CA SER A 145 0.89 -6.68 -10.69
C SER A 145 1.43 -7.25 -9.38
N ALA A 146 0.56 -7.49 -8.42
CA ALA A 146 0.92 -8.08 -7.12
C ALA A 146 1.67 -9.42 -7.24
N VAL A 147 1.34 -10.23 -8.25
CA VAL A 147 2.01 -11.51 -8.53
C VAL A 147 3.49 -11.36 -8.89
N ASP A 148 3.91 -10.18 -9.32
CA ASP A 148 5.30 -9.90 -9.69
C ASP A 148 6.20 -9.65 -8.48
N LEU A 149 5.62 -9.43 -7.30
CA LEU A 149 6.38 -9.10 -6.10
C LEU A 149 7.33 -10.23 -5.70
N GLN A 150 6.86 -11.48 -5.77
CA GLN A 150 7.67 -12.66 -5.46
C GLN A 150 8.91 -12.77 -6.35
N PRO A 151 8.80 -12.87 -7.69
CA PRO A 151 9.99 -12.98 -8.54
C PRO A 151 10.91 -11.74 -8.43
N THR A 152 10.34 -10.55 -8.21
CA THR A 152 11.14 -9.33 -8.04
C THR A 152 11.97 -9.34 -6.76
N ILE A 153 11.37 -9.73 -5.63
CA ILE A 153 12.09 -9.81 -4.35
C ILE A 153 13.18 -10.89 -4.42
N LEU A 154 12.86 -12.06 -4.97
CA LEU A 154 13.84 -13.16 -5.10
C LEU A 154 15.03 -12.75 -5.97
N GLU A 155 14.79 -12.14 -7.13
CA GLU A 155 15.86 -11.63 -7.99
C GLU A 155 16.69 -10.56 -7.27
N ALA A 156 16.03 -9.63 -6.55
CA ALA A 156 16.70 -8.55 -5.83
C ALA A 156 17.67 -9.06 -4.74
N VAL A 157 17.38 -10.20 -4.12
CA VAL A 157 18.24 -10.83 -3.10
C VAL A 157 19.11 -11.96 -3.65
N GLY A 158 19.14 -12.17 -4.97
CA GLY A 158 19.99 -13.17 -5.62
C GLY A 158 19.52 -14.62 -5.43
N LEU A 159 18.23 -14.83 -5.16
CA LEU A 159 17.61 -16.15 -5.07
C LEU A 159 16.91 -16.51 -6.40
N PRO A 160 16.82 -17.81 -6.74
CA PRO A 160 16.08 -18.25 -7.92
C PRO A 160 14.57 -17.98 -7.76
N PRO A 161 13.83 -17.75 -8.86
CA PRO A 161 12.38 -17.68 -8.81
C PRO A 161 11.79 -19.03 -8.36
N VAL A 162 10.63 -18.97 -7.71
CA VAL A 162 9.84 -20.16 -7.39
C VAL A 162 8.89 -20.44 -8.54
N GLU A 163 8.95 -21.65 -9.09
CA GLU A 163 8.17 -22.08 -10.25
C GLU A 163 7.05 -23.09 -9.85
N PRO A 164 5.90 -23.08 -10.55
CA PRO A 164 5.52 -22.14 -11.60
C PRO A 164 5.18 -20.75 -11.05
N SER A 165 5.51 -19.68 -11.78
CA SER A 165 5.11 -18.31 -11.45
C SER A 165 4.33 -17.65 -12.59
N ASP A 166 3.18 -17.06 -12.26
CA ASP A 166 2.44 -16.15 -13.17
C ASP A 166 3.04 -14.73 -13.19
N GLY A 167 3.94 -14.44 -12.25
CA GLY A 167 4.57 -13.13 -12.10
C GLY A 167 5.82 -12.98 -12.94
N ARG A 168 6.15 -11.72 -13.26
CA ARG A 168 7.41 -11.35 -13.91
C ARG A 168 8.14 -10.31 -13.08
N SER A 169 9.42 -10.56 -12.79
CA SER A 169 10.22 -9.58 -12.06
C SER A 169 10.24 -8.22 -12.78
N PHE A 170 10.01 -7.16 -12.01
CA PHE A 170 10.14 -5.77 -12.46
C PHE A 170 11.40 -5.10 -11.90
N LEU A 171 12.41 -5.87 -11.47
CA LEU A 171 13.67 -5.32 -10.95
C LEU A 171 14.38 -4.39 -11.95
N SER A 172 14.23 -4.64 -13.26
CA SER A 172 14.74 -3.74 -14.30
C SER A 172 14.15 -2.32 -14.19
N LEU A 173 12.84 -2.21 -13.95
CA LEU A 173 12.15 -0.94 -13.77
C LEU A 173 12.68 -0.17 -12.57
N LEU A 174 12.94 -0.88 -11.45
CA LEU A 174 13.53 -0.31 -10.25
C LEU A 174 14.92 0.29 -10.51
N ARG A 175 15.67 -0.28 -11.45
CA ARG A 175 17.00 0.19 -11.90
C ARG A 175 16.94 1.19 -13.05
N GLY A 176 15.75 1.72 -13.38
CA GLY A 176 15.54 2.68 -14.46
C GLY A 176 15.71 2.09 -15.86
N GLN A 177 15.65 0.77 -16.00
CA GLN A 177 15.66 0.08 -17.29
C GLN A 177 14.23 -0.27 -17.71
N PRO A 178 13.91 -0.28 -19.02
CA PRO A 178 12.56 -0.58 -19.48
C PRO A 178 12.17 -2.04 -19.21
N GLN A 179 10.86 -2.30 -19.21
CA GLN A 179 10.30 -3.65 -19.25
C GLN A 179 9.65 -3.87 -20.61
N GLU A 180 10.27 -4.68 -21.44
CA GLU A 180 9.75 -5.01 -22.76
C GLU A 180 8.63 -6.04 -22.69
N ASN A 181 7.75 -6.09 -23.69
CA ASN A 181 6.77 -7.17 -23.88
C ASN A 181 5.80 -7.37 -22.71
N ARG A 182 5.32 -6.27 -22.09
CA ARG A 182 4.19 -6.30 -21.16
C ARG A 182 3.33 -5.06 -21.32
N ASP A 183 2.24 -5.21 -22.04
CA ASP A 183 1.27 -4.17 -22.38
C ASP A 183 -0.07 -4.33 -21.63
N HIS A 184 -0.22 -5.38 -20.83
CA HIS A 184 -1.42 -5.64 -20.01
C HIS A 184 -1.10 -6.33 -18.68
N VAL A 185 -2.02 -6.18 -17.72
CA VAL A 185 -2.10 -6.93 -16.47
C VAL A 185 -3.53 -7.38 -16.25
N PHE A 186 -3.71 -8.50 -15.54
CA PHE A 186 -5.03 -9.09 -15.31
C PHE A 186 -5.52 -8.84 -13.89
N THR A 187 -6.83 -8.64 -13.75
CA THR A 187 -7.53 -8.70 -12.47
C THR A 187 -8.79 -9.52 -12.64
N GLN A 188 -9.07 -10.38 -11.66
CA GLN A 188 -10.25 -11.23 -11.65
C GLN A 188 -11.08 -10.92 -10.41
N PHE A 189 -12.39 -10.95 -10.57
CA PHE A 189 -13.35 -10.85 -9.48
C PHE A 189 -14.42 -11.91 -9.69
N PHE A 190 -14.64 -12.76 -8.69
CA PHE A 190 -15.66 -13.80 -8.72
C PHE A 190 -16.87 -13.34 -7.93
N HIS A 191 -18.04 -13.38 -8.55
CA HIS A 191 -19.30 -13.35 -7.80
C HIS A 191 -19.52 -14.76 -7.24
N ILE A 192 -19.34 -14.90 -5.93
CA ILE A 192 -19.65 -16.12 -5.18
C ILE A 192 -21.02 -15.93 -4.52
#